data_AF-A0A2M7XPN3-F1
#
_entry.id   AF-A0A2M7XPN3-F1
#
_cell.length_a   1.000
_cell.length_b   1.000
_cell.length_c   1.000
_cell.angle_alpha   90.00
_cell.angle_beta   90.00
_cell.angle_gamma   90.00
#
_symmetry.space_group_name_H-M   'P 1'
#
loop_
_entity.id
_entity.type
_entity.pdbx_description
1 polymer ?
#
loop_
_entity_poly.entity_id
_entity_poly.type
_entity_poly.pdbx_seq_one_letter_code
_entity_poly.pdbx_strand_id
1 'polypeptide(L)'
;MAFANFTTQERLVLLFLSTTLVVGGIVKWTKLQNTPVLQIKTSSVNAEMQAFDRASHELNATGTDLDLVKTDVQAESNQVNGKININQATSVTLQELPGVGPTLADRIIAYRTEHGPFTQVEDLTLVRGIGPKMFEKIAKTISTD
;
A
#
# COMPACT_ATOMS: atom_id res chain seq x y z
N MET A 1 0.94 -56.84 -0.01
CA MET A 1 0.84 -55.47 -0.58
C MET A 1 -0.21 -55.52 -1.68
N ALA A 2 -1.37 -54.90 -1.46
CA ALA A 2 -2.49 -54.93 -2.41
C ALA A 2 -2.28 -53.84 -3.47
N PHE A 3 -1.82 -54.23 -4.66
CA PHE A 3 -1.84 -53.34 -5.81
C PHE A 3 -3.27 -53.33 -6.35
N ALA A 4 -4.01 -52.25 -6.10
CA ALA A 4 -5.34 -52.06 -6.65
C ALA A 4 -5.26 -52.09 -8.19
N ASN A 5 -5.98 -53.03 -8.81
CA ASN A 5 -6.07 -53.19 -10.27
C ASN A 5 -6.97 -52.10 -10.85
N PHE A 6 -6.46 -50.87 -10.90
CA PHE A 6 -7.13 -49.75 -11.55
C PHE A 6 -7.14 -49.94 -13.06
N THR A 7 -8.26 -49.62 -13.68
CA THR A 7 -8.42 -49.70 -15.14
C THR A 7 -7.54 -48.67 -15.84
N THR A 8 -7.18 -48.88 -17.10
CA THR A 8 -6.31 -47.97 -17.87
C THR A 8 -6.83 -46.53 -17.89
N GLN A 9 -8.15 -46.36 -17.84
CA GLN A 9 -8.82 -45.06 -17.83
C GLN A 9 -8.67 -44.33 -16.48
N GLU A 10 -8.74 -45.05 -15.35
CA GLU A 10 -8.57 -44.47 -14.01
C GLU A 10 -7.12 -44.00 -13.77
N ARG A 11 -6.14 -44.75 -14.29
CA ARG A 11 -4.73 -44.35 -14.22
C ARG A 11 -4.47 -43.05 -14.99
N LEU A 12 -5.15 -42.86 -16.11
CA LEU A 12 -5.03 -41.65 -16.93
C LEU A 12 -5.63 -40.44 -16.19
N VAL A 13 -6.80 -40.59 -15.58
CA VAL A 13 -7.43 -39.55 -14.74
C VAL A 13 -6.52 -39.15 -13.56
N LEU A 14 -5.87 -40.10 -12.89
CA LEU A 14 -4.94 -39.82 -11.79
C LEU A 14 -3.68 -39.07 -12.24
N LEU A 15 -3.19 -39.33 -13.46
CA LEU A 15 -2.06 -38.57 -14.04
C LEU A 15 -2.45 -37.13 -14.38
N PHE A 16 -3.65 -36.89 -14.90
CA PHE A 16 -4.16 -35.53 -15.16
C PHE A 16 -4.42 -34.73 -13.88
N LEU A 17 -4.94 -35.39 -12.84
CA LEU A 17 -5.28 -34.75 -11.57
C LEU A 17 -4.00 -34.39 -10.78
N SER A 18 -2.99 -35.26 -10.77
CA SER A 18 -1.70 -34.97 -10.12
C SER A 18 -0.90 -33.88 -10.84
N THR A 19 -0.87 -33.89 -12.18
CA THR A 19 -0.15 -32.86 -12.96
C THR A 19 -0.78 -31.48 -12.77
N THR A 20 -2.11 -31.39 -12.78
CA THR A 20 -2.83 -30.12 -12.54
C THR A 20 -2.63 -29.61 -11.11
N LEU A 21 -2.58 -30.51 -10.12
CA LEU A 21 -2.26 -30.16 -8.73
C LEU A 21 -0.83 -29.61 -8.58
N VAL A 22 0.16 -30.24 -9.25
CA VAL A 22 1.56 -29.82 -9.22
C VAL A 22 1.73 -28.45 -9.89
N VAL A 23 1.12 -28.24 -11.08
CA VAL A 23 1.17 -26.95 -11.78
C VAL A 23 0.50 -25.84 -10.95
N GLY A 24 -0.68 -26.10 -10.37
CA GLY A 24 -1.36 -25.15 -9.49
C GLY A 24 -0.58 -24.83 -8.21
N GLY A 25 0.12 -25.83 -7.65
CA GLY A 25 1.02 -25.66 -6.51
C GLY A 25 2.21 -24.76 -6.83
N ILE A 26 2.84 -24.96 -8.00
CA ILE A 26 3.99 -24.15 -8.46
C ILE A 26 3.56 -22.69 -8.67
N VAL A 27 2.41 -22.44 -9.32
CA VAL A 27 1.90 -21.06 -9.56
C VAL A 27 1.56 -20.34 -8.25
N LYS A 28 1.02 -21.04 -7.25
CA LYS A 28 0.78 -20.44 -5.92
C LYS A 28 2.09 -20.17 -5.18
N TRP A 29 3.11 -20.99 -5.39
CA TRP A 29 4.43 -20.88 -4.73
C TRP A 29 5.27 -19.72 -5.29
N THR A 30 5.11 -19.36 -6.57
CA THR A 30 5.82 -18.21 -7.15
C THR A 30 5.36 -16.86 -6.60
N LYS A 31 4.15 -16.75 -6.02
CA LYS A 31 3.66 -15.51 -5.42
C LYS A 31 4.22 -15.23 -4.01
N LEU A 32 4.97 -16.16 -3.40
CA LEU A 32 5.49 -16.01 -2.03
C LEU A 32 6.98 -15.65 -1.93
N GLN A 33 7.78 -15.71 -3.00
CA GLN A 33 9.23 -15.43 -2.93
C GLN A 33 9.64 -14.00 -3.32
N ASN A 34 8.71 -13.17 -3.80
CA ASN A 34 8.99 -11.82 -4.31
C ASN A 34 8.40 -10.69 -3.46
N THR A 35 8.23 -10.87 -2.15
CA THR A 35 8.11 -9.71 -1.26
C THR A 35 9.52 -9.25 -0.91
N PRO A 36 10.06 -8.16 -1.49
CA PRO A 36 11.22 -7.53 -0.90
C PRO A 36 10.78 -7.01 0.46
N VAL A 37 11.13 -7.74 1.53
CA VAL A 37 11.25 -7.13 2.84
C VAL A 37 12.23 -6.00 2.64
N LEU A 38 11.76 -4.77 2.86
CA LEU A 38 12.64 -3.61 2.90
C LEU A 38 13.65 -3.90 3.99
N GLN A 39 14.87 -4.27 3.60
CA GLN A 39 15.99 -4.35 4.52
C GLN A 39 16.25 -2.93 5.01
N ILE A 40 15.63 -2.55 6.11
CA ILE A 40 16.13 -1.44 6.90
C ILE A 40 17.48 -1.94 7.40
N LYS A 41 18.55 -1.46 6.76
CA LYS A 41 19.94 -1.69 7.11
C LYS A 41 20.19 -1.07 8.49
N THR A 42 19.81 -1.78 9.56
CA THR A 42 19.96 -1.35 10.95
C THR A 42 21.37 -1.58 11.51
N SER A 43 22.32 -2.00 10.68
CA SER A 43 23.69 -2.29 11.13
C SER A 43 24.57 -1.06 11.35
N SER A 44 24.14 0.14 10.95
CA SER A 44 24.89 1.39 11.22
C SER A 44 24.28 2.27 12.31
N VAL A 45 23.05 2.00 12.77
CA VAL A 45 22.30 2.91 13.65
C VAL A 45 22.82 2.90 15.10
N ASN A 46 23.66 1.94 15.48
CA ASN A 46 24.09 1.78 16.88
C ASN A 46 25.46 2.40 17.19
N ALA A 47 26.28 2.71 16.18
CA ALA A 47 27.60 3.32 16.39
C ALA A 47 27.55 4.86 16.47
N GLU A 48 26.52 5.49 15.89
CA GLU A 48 26.36 6.95 15.86
C GLU A 48 25.46 7.48 17.00
N MET A 49 24.60 6.63 17.58
CA MET A 49 23.68 6.98 18.68
C MET A 49 24.40 7.47 19.95
N GLN A 50 25.69 7.17 20.15
CA GLN A 50 26.43 7.56 21.36
C GLN A 50 27.25 8.85 21.22
N ALA A 51 27.37 9.40 20.00
CA ALA A 51 28.09 10.67 19.78
C ALA A 51 27.14 11.88 19.85
N PHE A 52 25.86 11.69 19.52
CA PHE A 52 24.88 12.77 19.42
C PHE A 52 24.41 13.31 20.79
N ASP A 53 24.27 12.44 21.80
CA ASP A 53 23.83 12.84 23.15
C ASP A 53 24.83 13.74 23.89
N ARG A 54 26.10 13.79 23.46
CA ARG A 54 27.12 14.68 24.06
C ARG A 54 27.17 16.07 23.45
N ALA A 55 26.71 16.24 22.20
CA ALA A 55 26.76 17.52 21.51
C ALA A 55 25.59 18.46 21.85
N SER A 56 24.47 17.90 22.32
CA SER A 56 23.26 18.66 22.65
C SER A 56 23.32 19.43 23.98
N HIS A 57 24.35 19.24 24.80
CA HIS A 57 24.42 19.82 26.15
C HIS A 57 25.35 21.04 26.31
N GLU A 58 26.01 21.52 25.25
CA GLU A 58 26.99 22.63 25.34
C GLU A 58 26.68 23.87 24.48
N LEU A 59 25.52 23.95 23.82
CA LEU A 59 25.17 25.11 22.96
C LEU A 59 23.97 25.94 23.44
N ASN A 60 23.40 25.66 24.61
CA ASN A 60 22.23 26.41 25.11
C ASN A 60 22.59 27.69 25.89
N ALA A 61 23.85 28.14 25.81
CA ALA A 61 24.32 29.36 26.45
C ALA A 61 25.15 30.18 25.46
N THR A 62 24.51 30.74 24.43
CA THR A 62 24.79 32.06 23.82
C THR A 62 23.88 32.19 22.60
N GLY A 63 22.90 33.10 22.69
CA GLY A 63 21.96 33.33 21.60
C GLY A 63 22.62 33.97 20.38
N THR A 64 22.07 33.70 19.19
CA THR A 64 21.64 34.68 18.16
C THR A 64 21.33 33.94 16.86
N ASP A 65 20.05 34.00 16.48
CA ASP A 65 19.48 34.19 15.14
C ASP A 65 19.79 33.22 13.98
N LEU A 66 18.70 32.75 13.32
CA LEU A 66 18.62 32.07 11.99
C LEU A 66 19.14 30.61 11.96
N ASP A 67 18.59 29.59 11.30
CA ASP A 67 17.43 29.29 10.45
C ASP A 67 17.61 27.78 10.06
N LEU A 68 16.54 27.01 9.81
CA LEU A 68 16.52 25.68 9.14
C LEU A 68 17.31 24.52 9.82
N VAL A 69 16.76 23.40 10.32
CA VAL A 69 15.69 22.53 9.82
C VAL A 69 15.18 21.75 11.04
N LYS A 70 13.96 22.04 11.50
CA LYS A 70 13.19 21.02 12.19
C LYS A 70 12.79 20.00 11.14
N THR A 71 13.44 18.84 11.10
CA THR A 71 12.89 17.67 10.41
C THR A 71 11.76 17.13 11.27
N ASP A 72 10.69 17.91 11.32
CA ASP A 72 9.38 17.45 11.70
C ASP A 72 9.00 16.37 10.68
N VAL A 73 8.61 15.20 11.20
CA VAL A 73 8.00 14.13 10.41
C VAL A 73 6.79 14.74 9.71
N GLN A 74 6.94 15.06 8.42
CA GLN A 74 5.88 15.60 7.59
C GLN A 74 4.80 14.53 7.33
N ALA A 75 4.00 14.26 8.34
CA ALA A 75 2.59 13.96 8.16
C ALA A 75 1.84 15.29 7.94
N GLU A 76 2.29 16.07 6.96
CA GLU A 76 1.74 17.39 6.68
C GLU A 76 0.66 17.27 5.60
N SER A 77 -0.57 17.27 6.09
CA SER A 77 -1.75 17.84 5.45
C SER A 77 -1.93 17.55 3.96
N ASN A 78 -2.23 16.30 3.62
CA ASN A 78 -2.92 15.99 2.36
C ASN A 78 -4.43 16.36 2.40
N GLN A 79 -4.73 17.38 3.21
CA GLN A 79 -6.06 17.84 3.60
C GLN A 79 -6.15 19.33 3.28
N VAL A 80 -6.43 19.66 2.02
CA VAL A 80 -6.75 21.04 1.66
C VAL A 80 -8.16 21.31 2.17
N ASN A 81 -8.30 22.12 3.23
CA ASN A 81 -9.57 22.42 3.90
C ASN A 81 -10.32 21.22 4.53
N GLY A 82 -9.61 20.23 5.07
CA GLY A 82 -10.24 19.04 5.68
C GLY A 82 -10.91 18.11 4.65
N LYS A 83 -10.55 18.25 3.37
CA LYS A 83 -10.90 17.34 2.30
C LYS A 83 -9.70 16.51 1.90
N ILE A 84 -9.92 15.22 1.67
CA ILE A 84 -8.88 14.28 1.27
C ILE A 84 -8.52 14.51 -0.20
N ASN A 85 -7.28 14.87 -0.51
CA ASN A 85 -6.82 14.92 -1.89
C ASN A 85 -6.67 13.49 -2.45
N ILE A 86 -7.44 13.14 -3.46
CA ILE A 86 -7.54 11.78 -4.02
C ILE A 86 -6.34 11.43 -4.90
N ASN A 87 -5.69 12.42 -5.49
CA ASN A 87 -4.51 12.25 -6.34
C ASN A 87 -3.26 11.93 -5.52
N GLN A 88 -3.19 12.41 -4.28
CA GLN A 88 -2.03 12.24 -3.41
C GLN A 88 -2.30 11.31 -2.22
N ALA A 89 -3.56 11.03 -1.88
CA ALA A 89 -3.89 10.25 -0.69
C ALA A 89 -3.27 8.84 -0.71
N THR A 90 -2.90 8.37 0.48
CA THR A 90 -2.44 7.00 0.71
C THR A 90 -3.63 6.05 0.82
N SER A 91 -3.38 4.73 0.71
CA SER A 91 -4.44 3.72 0.88
C SER A 91 -5.11 3.83 2.25
N VAL A 92 -4.37 4.16 3.31
CA VAL A 92 -4.91 4.36 4.66
C VAL A 92 -5.80 5.60 4.70
N THR A 93 -5.35 6.72 4.15
CA THR A 93 -6.13 7.97 4.10
C THR A 93 -7.42 7.82 3.29
N LEU A 94 -7.38 7.08 2.17
CA LEU A 94 -8.59 6.80 1.38
C LEU A 94 -9.61 5.94 2.14
N GLN A 95 -9.17 5.08 3.05
CA GLN A 95 -10.06 4.25 3.88
C GLN A 95 -10.80 5.05 4.97
N GLU A 96 -10.37 6.27 5.27
CA GLU A 96 -11.10 7.18 6.16
C GLU A 96 -12.41 7.67 5.53
N LEU A 97 -12.57 7.52 4.21
CA LEU A 97 -13.78 7.92 3.50
C LEU A 97 -14.95 6.96 3.79
N PRO A 98 -16.17 7.48 3.97
CA PRO A 98 -17.32 6.67 4.31
C PRO A 98 -17.64 5.65 3.21
N GLY A 99 -17.53 4.37 3.54
CA GLY A 99 -17.79 3.25 2.62
C GLY A 99 -16.62 2.87 1.72
N VAL A 100 -15.44 3.47 1.90
CA VAL A 100 -14.22 3.08 1.21
C VAL A 100 -13.43 2.10 2.07
N GLY A 101 -13.41 0.82 1.66
CA GLY A 101 -12.58 -0.20 2.27
C GLY A 101 -11.22 -0.36 1.55
N PRO A 102 -10.33 -1.24 2.06
CA PRO A 102 -9.00 -1.47 1.49
C PRO A 102 -9.04 -1.82 0.00
N THR A 103 -9.96 -2.70 -0.41
CA THR A 103 -10.13 -3.08 -1.82
C THR A 103 -10.56 -1.93 -2.72
N LEU A 104 -11.29 -0.95 -2.19
CA LEU A 104 -11.73 0.21 -2.98
C LEU A 104 -10.64 1.28 -3.04
N ALA A 105 -9.94 1.51 -1.92
CA ALA A 105 -8.76 2.38 -1.87
C ALA A 105 -7.68 1.94 -2.87
N ASP A 106 -7.37 0.64 -2.90
CA ASP A 106 -6.38 0.10 -3.84
C ASP A 106 -6.81 0.28 -5.30
N ARG A 107 -8.11 0.18 -5.59
CA ARG A 107 -8.66 0.42 -6.95
C ARG A 107 -8.54 1.89 -7.36
N ILE A 108 -8.74 2.82 -6.44
CA ILE A 108 -8.56 4.26 -6.71
C ILE A 108 -7.10 4.55 -7.04
N ILE A 109 -6.16 3.97 -6.28
CA ILE A 109 -4.72 4.10 -6.51
C ILE A 109 -4.33 3.46 -7.84
N ALA A 110 -4.82 2.26 -8.14
CA ALA A 110 -4.58 1.59 -9.41
C ALA A 110 -5.09 2.42 -10.59
N TYR A 111 -6.31 2.96 -10.48
CA TYR A 111 -6.90 3.80 -11.52
C TYR A 111 -6.04 5.03 -11.82
N ARG A 112 -5.60 5.78 -10.79
CA ARG A 112 -4.74 6.95 -11.02
C ARG A 112 -3.34 6.61 -11.53
N THR A 113 -2.89 5.37 -11.31
CA THR A 113 -1.59 4.87 -11.80
C THR A 113 -1.70 4.48 -13.28
N GLU A 114 -2.82 3.90 -13.69
CA GLU A 114 -3.04 3.42 -15.07
C GLU A 114 -3.54 4.53 -16.01
N HIS A 115 -4.47 5.37 -15.53
CA HIS A 115 -5.12 6.41 -16.33
C HIS A 115 -4.56 7.82 -16.09
N GLY A 116 -3.69 7.98 -15.09
CA GLY A 116 -3.20 9.28 -14.64
C GLY A 116 -4.09 9.92 -13.56
N PRO A 117 -3.71 11.11 -13.05
CA PRO A 117 -4.44 11.77 -11.97
C PRO A 117 -5.89 12.09 -12.36
N PHE A 118 -6.77 12.08 -11.35
CA PHE A 118 -8.15 12.52 -11.49
C PHE A 118 -8.20 14.03 -11.72
N THR A 119 -8.80 14.45 -12.82
CA THR A 119 -8.98 15.86 -13.19
C THR A 119 -10.13 16.51 -12.42
N GLN A 120 -11.20 15.74 -12.22
CA GLN A 120 -12.43 16.17 -11.56
C GLN A 120 -12.87 15.11 -10.55
N VAL A 121 -13.59 15.50 -9.51
CA VAL A 121 -14.01 14.57 -8.45
C VAL A 121 -14.96 13.50 -9.00
N GLU A 122 -15.77 13.84 -10.02
CA GLU A 122 -16.70 12.95 -10.70
C GLU A 122 -16.00 11.75 -11.39
N ASP A 123 -14.72 11.89 -11.76
CA ASP A 123 -13.94 10.82 -12.39
C ASP A 123 -13.78 9.60 -11.46
N LEU A 124 -13.98 9.76 -10.15
CA LEU A 124 -14.03 8.64 -9.22
C LEU A 124 -15.15 7.65 -9.54
N THR A 125 -16.24 8.08 -10.19
CA THR A 125 -17.33 7.18 -10.60
C THR A 125 -16.91 6.20 -11.69
N LEU A 126 -15.80 6.46 -12.39
CA LEU A 126 -15.21 5.56 -13.37
C LEU A 126 -14.50 4.37 -12.67
N VAL A 127 -14.14 4.52 -11.40
CA VAL A 127 -13.54 3.45 -10.60
C VAL A 127 -14.59 2.40 -10.27
N ARG A 128 -14.35 1.16 -10.72
CA ARG A 128 -15.25 0.02 -10.46
C ARG A 128 -15.54 -0.12 -8.97
N GLY A 129 -16.81 0.02 -8.59
CA GLY A 129 -17.29 -0.11 -7.21
C GLY A 129 -17.66 1.22 -6.55
N ILE A 130 -17.38 2.36 -7.19
CA ILE A 130 -17.87 3.67 -6.79
C ILE A 130 -19.12 3.98 -7.63
N GLY A 131 -20.28 3.66 -7.07
CA GLY A 131 -21.57 4.04 -7.66
C GLY A 131 -22.00 5.46 -7.27
N PRO A 132 -23.05 6.03 -7.91
CA PRO A 132 -23.54 7.38 -7.64
C PRO A 132 -23.90 7.61 -6.17
N LYS A 133 -24.55 6.63 -5.52
CA LYS A 133 -24.88 6.69 -4.08
C LYS A 133 -23.64 6.75 -3.17
N MET A 134 -22.54 6.12 -3.58
CA MET A 134 -21.29 6.14 -2.82
C MET A 134 -20.57 7.47 -3.06
N PHE A 135 -20.52 7.89 -4.33
CA PHE A 135 -19.93 9.15 -4.73
C PHE A 135 -20.56 10.33 -3.98
N GLU A 136 -21.89 10.42 -3.90
CA GLU A 136 -22.56 11.49 -3.13
C GLU A 136 -22.12 11.57 -1.67
N LYS A 137 -21.76 10.43 -1.04
CA LYS A 137 -21.30 10.40 0.36
C LYS A 137 -19.88 10.92 0.51
N ILE A 138 -19.01 10.62 -0.45
CA ILE A 138 -17.58 10.98 -0.38
C ILE A 138 -17.27 12.31 -1.07
N ALA A 139 -18.05 12.75 -2.06
CA ALA A 139 -17.80 13.95 -2.85
C ALA A 139 -17.65 15.22 -2.00
N LYS A 140 -18.31 15.26 -0.84
CA LYS A 140 -18.23 16.39 0.10
C LYS A 140 -16.90 16.43 0.87
N THR A 141 -16.22 15.30 1.03
CA THR A 141 -15.02 15.14 1.87
C THR A 141 -13.73 14.95 1.06
N ILE A 142 -13.77 15.15 -0.26
CA ILE A 142 -12.64 14.89 -1.16
C ILE A 142 -12.30 16.09 -2.05
N SER A 143 -11.06 16.14 -2.54
CA SER A 143 -10.52 17.16 -3.45
C SER A 143 -9.63 16.50 -4.51
N THR A 144 -9.45 17.16 -5.67
CA THR A 144 -8.45 16.80 -6.69
C THR A 144 -7.25 17.76 -6.75
N ASP A 145 -7.32 18.87 -5.99
CA ASP A 145 -6.31 19.94 -5.87
C ASP A 145 -5.13 19.53 -4.98
#